data_AF-A0AAU1N2S7-F1
#
_entry.id   AF-A0AAU1N2S7-F1
#
_cell.length_a   1.000
_cell.length_b   1.000
_cell.length_c   1.000
_cell.angle_alpha   90.00
_cell.angle_beta   90.00
_cell.angle_gamma   90.00
#
_symmetry.space_group_name_H-M   'P 1'
#
loop_
_entity.id
_entity.type
_entity.pdbx_description
1 polymer ?
#
loop_
_entity_poly.entity_id
_entity_poly.type
_entity_poly.pdbx_seq_one_letter_code
_entity_poly.pdbx_strand_id
1 'polypeptide(L)'
;MSKKSNTSKRYTAEFKRDAVALALSSAKTVTEVARDLGVSPEGLRNWVKQAKIDQGEGPAGALTTAEREELARLRRKVREQEATIEVLGKATAFVCPERKGLPV
;
A
#
# COMPACT_ATOMS: atom_id res chain seq x y z
N MET A 1 26.01 8.05 8.19
CA MET A 1 24.90 9.00 7.99
C MET A 1 23.63 8.36 8.55
N SER A 2 23.14 8.84 9.70
CA SER A 2 21.97 8.24 10.36
C SER A 2 20.69 8.68 9.66
N LYS A 3 19.93 7.73 9.10
CA LYS A 3 18.67 7.99 8.39
C LYS A 3 17.62 8.32 9.45
N LYS A 4 17.28 9.60 9.64
CA LYS A 4 16.16 10.01 10.51
C LYS A 4 14.92 9.24 10.07
N SER A 5 14.43 8.33 10.92
CA SER A 5 13.11 7.74 10.76
C SER A 5 12.11 8.88 10.77
N ASN A 6 11.53 9.17 9.61
CA ASN A 6 10.50 10.18 9.49
C ASN A 6 9.25 9.65 10.22
N THR A 7 9.15 9.93 11.52
CA THR A 7 7.99 9.63 12.35
C THR A 7 6.83 10.49 11.85
N SER A 8 6.21 10.02 10.76
CA SER A 8 5.06 10.65 10.15
C SER A 8 3.92 10.64 11.17
N LYS A 9 3.43 11.83 11.55
CA LYS A 9 2.13 11.97 12.21
C LYS A 9 1.11 11.20 11.36
N ARG A 10 0.53 10.15 11.94
CA ARG A 10 -0.50 9.36 11.26
C ARG A 10 -1.80 10.16 11.29
N TYR A 11 -2.10 10.80 10.17
CA TYR A 11 -3.41 11.41 9.94
C TYR A 11 -4.47 10.32 9.78
N THR A 12 -5.66 10.55 10.33
CA THR A 12 -6.81 9.66 10.15
C THR A 12 -7.24 9.61 8.69
N ALA A 13 -7.93 8.55 8.29
CA ALA A 13 -8.43 8.41 6.92
C ALA A 13 -9.45 9.50 6.57
N GLU A 14 -10.30 9.87 7.53
CA GLU A 14 -11.28 10.96 7.43
C GLU A 14 -10.58 12.30 7.17
N PHE A 15 -9.60 12.67 8.01
CA PHE A 15 -8.84 13.90 7.83
C PHE A 15 -8.18 13.98 6.45
N LYS A 16 -7.61 12.87 5.96
CA LYS A 16 -7.01 12.83 4.62
C LYS A 16 -8.06 13.04 3.53
N ARG A 17 -9.24 12.43 3.64
CA ARG A 17 -10.34 12.62 2.69
C ARG A 17 -10.80 14.07 2.67
N ASP A 18 -11.02 14.67 3.83
CA ASP A 18 -11.47 16.06 3.94
C ASP A 18 -10.41 17.05 3.42
N ALA A 19 -9.14 16.81 3.75
CA ALA A 19 -8.02 17.62 3.25
C ALA A 19 -7.91 17.56 1.72
N VAL A 20 -8.09 16.37 1.13
CA VAL A 20 -8.11 16.20 -0.34
C VAL A 20 -9.34 16.88 -0.95
N ALA A 21 -10.52 16.72 -0.35
CA ALA A 21 -11.75 17.35 -0.82
C ALA A 21 -11.64 18.89 -0.80
N LEU A 22 -11.04 19.45 0.25
CA LEU A 22 -10.75 20.88 0.35
C LEU A 22 -9.75 21.32 -0.72
N ALA A 23 -8.67 20.55 -0.91
CA ALA A 23 -7.65 20.87 -1.92
C ALA A 23 -8.18 20.81 -3.37
N LEU A 24 -9.17 19.97 -3.64
CA LEU A 24 -9.79 19.84 -4.98
C LEU A 24 -10.92 20.86 -5.23
N SER A 25 -11.64 21.28 -4.18
CA SER A 25 -12.77 22.20 -4.31
C SER A 25 -12.40 23.68 -4.15
N SER A 26 -11.29 23.98 -3.47
CA SER A 26 -10.86 25.37 -3.25
C SER A 26 -10.15 25.97 -4.47
N ALA A 27 -10.22 27.29 -4.62
CA ALA A 27 -9.39 28.04 -5.57
C ALA A 27 -7.93 28.22 -5.10
N LYS A 28 -7.59 27.75 -3.89
CA LYS A 28 -6.25 27.86 -3.32
C LYS A 28 -5.32 26.79 -3.89
N THR A 29 -4.03 27.07 -3.91
CA THR A 29 -3.04 26.06 -4.27
C THR A 29 -2.94 24.98 -3.18
N VAL A 30 -2.55 23.77 -3.57
CA VAL A 30 -2.30 22.66 -2.62
C VAL A 30 -1.30 23.07 -1.52
N THR A 31 -0.34 23.94 -1.84
CA THR A 31 0.63 24.44 -0.87
C THR A 31 -0.01 25.33 0.21
N GLU A 32 -0.95 26.19 -0.18
CA GLU A 32 -1.68 27.06 0.75
C GLU A 32 -2.61 26.24 1.63
N VAL A 33 -3.38 25.32 1.04
CA VAL A 33 -4.25 24.40 1.81
C VAL A 33 -3.41 23.57 2.79
N ALA A 34 -2.24 23.10 2.38
CA ALA A 34 -1.36 22.37 3.28
C ALA A 34 -0.85 23.21 4.46
N ARG A 35 -0.55 24.49 4.23
CA ARG A 35 -0.15 25.43 5.29
C ARG A 35 -1.31 25.68 6.26
N ASP A 36 -2.50 25.93 5.75
CA ASP A 36 -3.72 26.16 6.55
C ASP A 36 -4.04 24.95 7.44
N LEU A 37 -3.84 23.73 6.92
CA LEU A 37 -4.08 22.48 7.65
C LEU A 37 -2.89 22.02 8.53
N GLY A 38 -1.75 22.73 8.49
CA GLY A 38 -0.54 22.35 9.23
C GLY A 38 0.09 21.03 8.77
N VAL A 39 -0.12 20.63 7.51
CA VAL A 39 0.43 19.40 6.92
C VAL A 39 1.57 19.70 5.96
N SER A 40 2.38 18.67 5.66
CA SER A 40 3.42 18.82 4.63
C SER A 40 2.77 19.02 3.25
N PRO A 41 3.17 20.06 2.47
CA PRO A 41 2.67 20.27 1.11
C PRO A 41 2.86 19.05 0.20
N GLU A 42 3.98 18.35 0.35
CA GLU A 42 4.28 17.14 -0.41
C GLU A 42 3.37 15.97 0.00
N GLY A 43 3.07 15.88 1.30
CA GLY A 43 2.10 14.90 1.81
C GLY A 43 0.71 15.11 1.20
N LEU A 44 0.22 16.35 1.19
CA LEU A 44 -1.09 16.68 0.63
C LEU A 44 -1.14 16.45 -0.89
N ARG A 45 -0.09 16.83 -1.63
CA ARG A 45 0.02 16.54 -3.07
C ARG A 45 -0.07 15.03 -3.36
N ASN A 46 0.60 14.22 -2.57
CA ASN A 46 0.56 12.77 -2.73
C ASN A 46 -0.84 12.20 -2.46
N TRP A 47 -1.57 12.73 -1.47
CA TRP A 47 -2.96 12.32 -1.22
C TRP A 47 -3.89 12.73 -2.36
N VAL A 48 -3.76 13.95 -2.87
CA VAL A 48 -4.55 14.42 -4.03
C VAL A 48 -4.25 13.56 -5.26
N LYS A 49 -2.97 13.26 -5.52
CA LYS A 49 -2.56 12.38 -6.62
C LYS A 49 -3.17 10.98 -6.48
N GLN A 50 -3.11 10.40 -5.28
CA GLN A 50 -3.69 9.07 -5.05
C GLN A 50 -5.22 9.09 -5.22
N ALA A 51 -5.90 10.14 -4.76
CA ALA A 51 -7.35 10.27 -4.95
C ALA A 51 -7.74 10.37 -6.43
N LYS A 52 -6.95 11.06 -7.26
CA LYS A 52 -7.15 11.07 -8.72
C LYS A 52 -6.94 9.71 -9.35
N ILE A 53 -5.92 8.97 -8.90
CA ILE A 53 -5.70 7.57 -9.34
C ILE A 53 -6.90 6.71 -8.95
N ASP A 54 -7.40 6.84 -7.73
CA ASP A 54 -8.55 6.09 -7.22
C ASP A 54 -9.86 6.43 -7.99
N GLN A 55 -9.93 7.61 -8.62
CA GLN A 55 -11.01 8.03 -9.53
C GLN A 55 -10.81 7.60 -10.99
N GLY A 56 -9.69 6.95 -11.32
CA GLY A 56 -9.38 6.50 -12.68
C GLY A 56 -8.64 7.52 -13.54
N GLU A 57 -8.25 8.67 -13.00
CA GLU A 57 -7.44 9.69 -13.69
C GLU A 57 -5.92 9.43 -13.56
N GLY A 58 -5.54 8.22 -13.16
CA GLY A 58 -4.15 7.82 -12.99
C GLY A 58 -3.44 7.56 -14.31
N PRO A 59 -2.09 7.66 -14.35
CA PRO A 59 -1.33 7.16 -15.49
C PRO A 59 -1.50 5.64 -15.63
N ALA A 60 -1.28 5.12 -16.83
CA ALA A 60 -1.37 3.68 -17.10
C ALA A 60 -0.49 2.87 -16.12
N GLY A 61 -1.08 1.85 -15.50
CA GLY A 61 -0.42 1.00 -14.50
C GLY A 61 -0.37 1.59 -13.08
N ALA A 62 -0.95 2.76 -12.83
CA ALA A 62 -1.13 3.26 -11.46
C ALA A 62 -2.20 2.45 -10.74
N LEU A 63 -1.81 1.82 -9.63
CA LEU A 63 -2.73 1.08 -8.78
C LEU A 63 -3.49 2.03 -7.85
N THR A 64 -4.80 1.85 -7.82
CA THR A 64 -5.70 2.41 -6.81
C THR A 64 -5.34 1.92 -5.41
N THR A 65 -5.82 2.62 -4.39
CA THR A 65 -5.62 2.24 -3.00
C THR A 65 -6.16 0.83 -2.74
N ALA A 66 -7.34 0.50 -3.26
CA ALA A 66 -7.96 -0.82 -3.11
C ALA A 66 -7.15 -1.93 -3.80
N GLU A 67 -6.67 -1.70 -5.03
CA GLU A 67 -5.84 -2.68 -5.74
C GLU A 67 -4.51 -2.93 -5.03
N ARG A 68 -3.89 -1.88 -4.45
CA ARG A 68 -2.66 -2.03 -3.65
C ARG A 68 -2.89 -2.87 -2.40
N GLU A 69 -4.01 -2.65 -1.72
CA GLU A 69 -4.39 -3.42 -0.53
C GLU A 69 -4.63 -4.89 -0.87
N GLU A 70 -5.37 -5.17 -1.94
CA GLU A 70 -5.61 -6.55 -2.37
C GLU A 70 -4.32 -7.22 -2.84
N LEU A 71 -3.46 -6.51 -3.57
CA LEU A 71 -2.14 -7.03 -3.96
C LEU A 71 -1.29 -7.39 -2.73
N ALA A 72 -1.32 -6.57 -1.68
CA ALA A 72 -0.61 -6.85 -0.44
C ALA A 72 -1.19 -8.08 0.28
N ARG A 73 -2.52 -8.20 0.33
CA ARG A 73 -3.22 -9.35 0.91
C ARG A 73 -2.89 -10.63 0.15
N LEU A 74 -2.94 -10.61 -1.18
CA LEU A 74 -2.63 -11.77 -2.02
C LEU A 74 -1.18 -12.20 -1.85
N ARG A 75 -0.23 -11.25 -1.83
CA ARG A 75 1.19 -11.55 -1.56
C ARG A 75 1.40 -12.20 -0.19
N ARG A 76 0.64 -11.77 0.83
CA ARG A 76 0.68 -12.42 2.14
C ARG A 76 0.14 -13.84 2.08
N LYS A 77 -0.98 -14.06 1.39
CA LYS A 77 -1.59 -15.38 1.22
C LYS A 77 -0.66 -16.34 0.48
N VAL A 78 -0.03 -15.88 -0.60
CA VAL A 78 0.95 -16.69 -1.36
C VAL A 78 2.09 -17.15 -0.46
N ARG A 79 2.68 -16.24 0.34
CA ARG A 79 3.74 -16.60 1.29
C ARG A 79 3.30 -17.63 2.33
N GLU A 80 2.08 -17.50 2.83
CA GLU A 80 1.52 -18.45 3.80
C GLU A 80 1.27 -19.83 3.17
N GLN A 81 0.80 -19.86 1.92
CA GLN A 81 0.62 -21.09 1.16
C GLN A 81 1.97 -21.75 0.84
N GLU A 82 2.96 -21.00 0.39
CA GLU A 82 4.33 -21.47 0.13
C GLU A 82 4.95 -22.09 1.39
N ALA A 83 4.81 -21.43 2.55
CA ALA A 83 5.28 -21.96 3.82
C ALA A 83 4.57 -23.27 4.20
N THR A 84 3.25 -23.37 3.98
CA THR A 84 2.49 -24.59 4.25
C THR A 84 2.94 -25.74 3.36
N ILE A 85 3.09 -25.47 2.07
CA ILE A 85 3.61 -26.40 1.07
C ILE A 85 5.00 -26.90 1.46
N GLU A 86 5.89 -26.01 1.91
CA GLU A 86 7.24 -26.38 2.35
C GLU A 86 7.20 -27.36 3.54
N VAL A 87 6.36 -27.08 4.53
CA VAL A 87 6.18 -27.96 5.71
C VAL A 87 5.61 -29.31 5.30
N LEU A 88 4.58 -29.33 4.45
CA LEU A 88 3.98 -30.56 3.94
C LEU A 88 4.97 -31.36 3.08
N GLY A 89 5.77 -30.69 2.26
CA GLY A 89 6.84 -31.31 1.47
C GLY A 89 7.88 -31.98 2.35
N LYS A 90 8.33 -31.29 3.42
CA LYS A 90 9.25 -31.85 4.42
C LYS A 90 8.66 -33.06 5.15
N ALA A 91 7.40 -32.98 5.59
CA ALA A 91 6.71 -34.09 6.25
C ALA A 91 6.55 -35.30 5.31
N THR A 92 6.17 -35.06 4.05
CA THR A 92 6.03 -36.12 3.04
C THR A 92 7.37 -36.78 2.73
N ALA A 93 8.46 -36.00 2.63
CA ALA A 93 9.80 -36.54 2.42
C ALA A 93 10.29 -37.40 3.62
N PHE A 94 9.86 -37.06 4.83
CA PHE A 94 10.13 -37.85 6.02
C PHE A 94 9.33 -39.16 6.05
N VAL A 95 8.03 -39.11 5.75
CA VAL A 95 7.11 -40.27 5.86
C VAL A 95 7.21 -41.20 4.64
N CYS A 96 7.56 -40.68 3.47
CA CYS A 96 7.63 -41.45 2.23
C CYS A 96 8.93 -41.11 1.46
N PRO A 97 10.07 -41.72 1.84
CA PRO A 97 11.37 -41.44 1.25
C PRO A 97 11.45 -41.76 -0.25
N GLU A 98 10.61 -42.68 -0.72
CA GLU A 98 10.54 -43.14 -2.12
C GLU A 98 9.87 -42.12 -3.07
N ARG A 99 9.19 -41.10 -2.54
CA ARG A 99 8.59 -39.98 -3.31
C ARG A 99 9.50 -38.75 -3.40
N LYS A 100 10.82 -38.93 -3.35
CA LYS A 100 11.77 -37.85 -3.66
C LYS A 100 11.71 -37.53 -5.15
N GLY A 101 10.97 -36.47 -5.53
CA GLY A 101 11.13 -35.90 -6.89
C GLY A 101 9.91 -35.28 -7.58
N LEU A 102 8.76 -35.07 -6.93
CA LEU A 102 7.72 -34.26 -7.58
C LEU A 102 8.06 -32.77 -7.45
N PRO A 103 8.16 -32.01 -8.56
CA PRO A 103 8.21 -30.57 -8.49
C PRO A 103 6.86 -30.05 -7.97
N VAL A 104 6.97 -29.03 -7.12
CA VAL A 104 5.84 -28.25 -6.61
C VAL A 104 5.35 -27.28 -7.67
#